data_AF-A0A3D5F8A9-F1
#
_entry.id   AF-A0A3D5F8A9-F1
#
_cell.length_a   1.000
_cell.length_b   1.000
_cell.length_c   1.000
_cell.angle_alpha   90.00
_cell.angle_beta   90.00
_cell.angle_gamma   90.00
#
_symmetry.space_group_name_H-M   'P 1'
#
loop_
_entity.id
_entity.type
_entity.pdbx_description
1 polymer ?
#
loop_
_entity_poly.entity_id
_entity_poly.type
_entity_poly.pdbx_seq_one_letter_code
_entity_poly.pdbx_strand_id
1 'polypeptide(L)'
;MKNTTMQLSRLLAAMTAATLMGCGGESAKTESDFTTVDPAQPVSDWQLVWSDDFDGSAIDSAKWTHEVNCVGGGNNEQQCYTDDPANSYVADGMLHIVALPADEGAEKPYTSARLNTRYKGDFKYGRFEMRAKLPSGQGSWPAFWMLPTNYVYGGWPKSGEIDIMEA
;
A
#
# COMPACT_ATOMS: atom_id res chain seq x y z
N MET A 1 -7.78 59.16 -33.36
CA MET A 1 -6.68 58.45 -32.66
C MET A 1 -7.28 57.30 -31.85
N LYS A 2 -7.63 56.21 -32.55
CA LYS A 2 -8.10 54.95 -31.97
C LYS A 2 -7.09 53.91 -32.47
N ASN A 3 -6.64 53.00 -31.60
CA ASN A 3 -5.94 51.73 -31.90
C ASN A 3 -4.59 51.45 -31.23
N THR A 4 -4.25 52.05 -30.08
CA THR A 4 -2.97 51.68 -29.40
C THR A 4 -3.18 50.84 -28.14
N THR A 5 -4.32 50.96 -27.45
CA THR A 5 -4.52 50.30 -26.14
C THR A 5 -4.93 48.82 -26.24
N MET A 6 -5.50 48.38 -27.36
CA MET A 6 -5.97 46.99 -27.53
C MET A 6 -4.88 46.00 -27.98
N GLN A 7 -3.70 46.48 -28.39
CA GLN A 7 -2.59 45.60 -28.80
C GLN A 7 -1.70 45.18 -27.62
N LEU A 8 -1.55 46.02 -26.60
CA LEU A 8 -0.69 45.69 -25.45
C LEU A 8 -1.26 44.57 -24.56
N SER A 9 -2.59 44.51 -24.40
CA SER A 9 -3.23 43.50 -23.54
C SER A 9 -3.22 42.09 -24.13
N ARG A 10 -3.08 41.95 -25.46
CA ARG A 10 -2.95 40.64 -26.14
C ARG A 10 -1.51 40.12 -26.15
N LEU A 11 -0.52 41.00 -25.98
CA LEU A 11 0.90 40.62 -25.95
C LEU A 11 1.37 40.13 -24.58
N LEU A 12 0.80 40.61 -23.47
CA LEU A 12 1.14 40.08 -22.13
C LEU A 12 0.48 38.73 -21.81
N ALA A 13 -0.70 38.45 -22.38
CA ALA A 13 -1.36 37.16 -22.22
C ALA A 13 -0.68 36.03 -23.02
N ALA A 14 0.06 36.38 -24.09
CA ALA A 14 0.79 35.41 -24.89
C ALA A 14 2.13 34.99 -24.26
N MET A 15 2.74 35.84 -23.42
CA MET A 15 4.03 35.56 -22.78
C MET A 15 3.95 34.79 -21.46
N THR A 16 2.76 34.73 -20.83
CA THR A 16 2.55 33.95 -19.59
C THR A 16 2.14 32.50 -19.85
N ALA A 17 1.80 32.14 -21.09
CA ALA A 17 1.44 30.76 -21.47
C ALA A 17 2.66 29.89 -21.84
N ALA A 18 3.87 30.45 -21.90
CA ALA A 18 5.04 29.76 -22.43
C ALA A 18 6.00 29.15 -21.38
N THR A 19 5.69 29.23 -20.08
CA THR A 19 6.57 28.74 -19.01
C THR A 19 6.01 27.54 -18.22
N LEU A 20 5.02 26.84 -18.77
CA LEU A 20 4.60 25.52 -18.29
C LEU A 20 5.21 24.38 -19.11
N MET A 21 6.44 24.55 -19.61
CA MET A 21 7.27 23.40 -19.97
C MET A 21 7.77 22.78 -18.66
N GLY A 22 6.94 21.90 -18.08
CA GLY A 22 7.40 20.98 -17.06
C GLY A 22 8.61 20.21 -17.59
N CYS A 23 9.56 19.90 -16.71
CA CYS A 23 10.72 19.05 -16.98
C CYS A 23 10.33 17.58 -17.24
N GLY A 24 9.34 17.34 -18.09
CA GLY A 24 8.92 16.03 -18.57
C GLY A 24 9.15 15.96 -20.07
N GLY A 25 10.39 16.14 -20.51
CA GLY A 25 10.76 15.82 -21.89
C GLY A 25 10.62 14.31 -22.13
N GLU A 26 10.32 13.92 -23.37
CA GLU A 26 10.29 12.52 -23.84
C GLU A 26 11.57 11.70 -23.52
N SER A 27 12.61 12.35 -23.00
CA SER A 27 13.89 11.78 -22.61
C SER A 27 13.86 10.93 -21.33
N ALA A 28 12.81 11.00 -20.52
CA ALA A 28 12.68 10.16 -19.32
C ALA A 28 11.66 9.03 -19.55
N LYS A 29 11.91 8.19 -20.56
CA LYS A 29 11.26 6.88 -20.61
C LYS A 29 11.94 5.98 -19.60
N THR A 30 11.21 5.58 -18.57
CA THR A 30 11.63 4.48 -17.70
C THR A 30 11.49 3.19 -18.50
N GLU A 31 12.56 2.79 -19.18
CA GLU A 31 12.67 1.50 -19.84
C GLU A 31 12.94 0.43 -18.77
N SER A 32 11.89 0.03 -18.03
CA SER A 32 11.96 -1.09 -17.11
C SER A 32 11.88 -2.38 -17.90
N ASP A 33 13.01 -3.06 -18.08
CA ASP A 33 13.01 -4.41 -18.64
C ASP A 33 12.59 -5.42 -17.57
N PHE A 34 11.28 -5.67 -17.50
CA PHE A 34 10.69 -6.62 -16.55
C PHE A 34 11.08 -8.09 -16.82
N THR A 35 11.83 -8.37 -17.89
CA THR A 35 12.34 -9.72 -18.21
C THR A 35 13.76 -9.97 -17.71
N THR A 36 14.48 -8.91 -17.30
CA THR A 36 15.85 -9.03 -16.77
C THR A 36 15.94 -9.62 -15.36
N VAL A 37 14.83 -9.59 -14.61
CA VAL A 37 14.77 -10.08 -13.24
C VAL A 37 13.75 -11.21 -13.17
N ASP A 38 14.21 -12.44 -12.99
CA ASP A 38 13.34 -13.54 -12.58
C ASP A 38 13.16 -13.48 -11.06
N PRO A 39 11.99 -13.07 -10.54
CA PRO A 39 11.76 -12.99 -9.10
C PRO A 39 11.78 -14.37 -8.44
N ALA A 40 11.68 -15.47 -9.19
CA ALA A 40 11.74 -16.82 -8.63
C ALA A 40 13.16 -17.36 -8.47
N GLN A 41 14.20 -16.72 -9.04
CA GLN A 41 15.57 -17.17 -8.85
C GLN A 41 16.14 -16.75 -7.49
N PRO A 42 16.92 -17.62 -6.81
CA PRO A 42 17.67 -17.24 -5.63
C PRO A 42 18.67 -16.16 -6.02
N VAL A 43 18.61 -15.02 -5.33
CA VAL A 43 19.58 -13.94 -5.51
C VAL A 43 20.69 -14.11 -4.47
N SER A 44 21.89 -14.47 -4.92
CA SER A 44 23.03 -14.80 -4.05
C SER A 44 23.56 -13.63 -3.23
N ASP A 45 23.26 -12.41 -3.65
CA ASP A 45 23.87 -11.19 -3.11
C ASP A 45 23.02 -10.54 -2.01
N TRP A 46 21.88 -11.14 -1.67
CA TRP A 46 20.97 -10.64 -0.63
C TRP A 46 21.12 -11.45 0.66
N GLN A 47 21.08 -10.74 1.78
CA GLN A 47 21.05 -11.33 3.11
C GLN A 47 19.65 -11.17 3.71
N LEU A 48 19.10 -12.25 4.26
CA LEU A 48 17.87 -12.19 5.04
C LEU A 48 18.13 -11.42 6.34
N VAL A 49 17.39 -10.33 6.56
CA VAL A 49 17.50 -9.49 7.77
C VAL A 49 16.26 -9.55 8.65
N TRP A 50 15.14 -10.00 8.10
CA TRP A 50 13.86 -10.16 8.80
C TRP A 50 12.98 -11.15 8.04
N SER A 51 12.29 -12.02 8.77
CA SER A 51 11.28 -12.92 8.23
C SER A 51 10.24 -13.26 9.28
N ASP A 52 9.09 -13.74 8.82
CA ASP A 52 8.17 -14.50 9.63
C ASP A 52 7.61 -15.66 8.80
N ASP A 53 8.06 -16.86 9.12
CA ASP A 53 7.63 -18.10 8.46
C ASP A 53 6.37 -18.70 9.12
N PHE A 54 5.88 -18.06 10.20
CA PHE A 54 4.68 -18.48 10.94
C PHE A 54 4.72 -19.95 11.45
N ASP A 55 5.92 -20.43 11.81
CA ASP A 55 6.12 -21.78 12.40
C ASP A 55 5.68 -21.89 13.87
N GLY A 56 5.43 -20.75 14.52
CA GLY A 56 4.97 -20.69 15.91
C GLY A 56 3.50 -21.10 16.08
N SER A 57 3.01 -21.10 17.31
CA SER A 57 1.59 -21.37 17.62
C SER A 57 0.73 -20.11 17.68
N ALA A 58 1.31 -18.93 17.48
CA ALA A 58 0.63 -17.65 17.60
C ALA A 58 1.34 -16.60 16.74
N ILE A 59 0.60 -15.53 16.44
CA ILE A 59 1.14 -14.34 15.77
C ILE A 59 2.14 -13.66 16.71
N ASP A 60 3.37 -13.46 16.25
CA ASP A 60 4.43 -12.86 17.04
C ASP A 60 4.15 -11.36 17.27
N SER A 61 3.74 -11.01 18.49
CA SER A 61 3.43 -9.63 18.87
C SER A 61 4.67 -8.73 18.92
N ALA A 62 5.89 -9.28 18.91
CA ALA A 62 7.11 -8.50 18.73
C ALA A 62 7.30 -8.05 17.27
N LYS A 63 6.64 -8.71 16.31
CA LYS A 63 6.71 -8.40 14.87
C LYS A 63 5.46 -7.69 14.35
N TRP A 64 4.28 -8.10 14.80
CA TRP A 64 3.00 -7.67 14.25
C TRP A 64 2.13 -6.95 15.26
N THR A 65 1.41 -5.94 14.79
CA THR A 65 0.37 -5.21 15.53
C THR A 65 -0.96 -5.36 14.79
N HIS A 66 -2.00 -5.79 15.47
CA HIS A 66 -3.37 -5.73 14.97
C HIS A 66 -3.87 -4.28 14.95
N GLU A 67 -4.45 -3.87 13.83
CA GLU A 67 -5.23 -2.65 13.75
C GLU A 67 -6.69 -3.00 14.00
N VAL A 68 -7.28 -2.49 15.08
CA VAL A 68 -8.65 -2.82 15.51
C VAL A 68 -9.55 -1.59 15.36
N ASN A 69 -10.46 -1.62 14.39
CA ASN A 69 -11.42 -0.53 14.11
C ASN A 69 -12.50 -0.94 13.08
N CYS A 70 -13.52 -0.10 12.91
CA CYS A 70 -14.56 -0.24 11.87
C CYS A 70 -14.51 0.86 10.80
N VAL A 71 -13.45 1.67 10.77
CA VAL A 71 -13.31 2.82 9.86
C VAL A 71 -12.54 2.50 8.58
N GLY A 72 -11.75 1.41 8.59
CA GLY A 72 -10.95 0.97 7.45
C GLY A 72 -9.78 1.92 7.13
N GLY A 73 -9.33 1.90 5.89
CA GLY A 73 -8.31 2.79 5.33
C GLY A 73 -8.85 4.06 4.65
N GLY A 74 -10.16 4.32 4.71
CA GLY A 74 -10.81 5.43 4.02
C GLY A 74 -11.52 5.07 2.70
N ASN A 75 -11.67 3.77 2.41
CA ASN A 75 -12.16 3.25 1.13
C ASN A 75 -13.61 2.72 1.17
N ASN A 76 -14.44 3.21 2.10
CA ASN A 76 -15.81 2.70 2.31
C ASN A 76 -15.87 1.17 2.54
N GLU A 77 -14.85 0.66 3.22
CA GLU A 77 -14.73 -0.73 3.63
C GLU A 77 -15.93 -1.19 4.46
N GLN A 78 -16.28 -2.46 4.29
CA GLN A 78 -17.50 -3.08 4.85
C GLN A 78 -17.19 -4.03 6.01
N GLN A 79 -15.95 -4.07 6.47
CA GLN A 79 -15.48 -4.90 7.56
C GLN A 79 -15.05 -4.05 8.75
N CYS A 80 -15.24 -4.59 9.95
CA CYS A 80 -14.45 -4.21 11.11
C CYS A 80 -13.20 -5.09 11.19
N TYR A 81 -12.03 -4.48 11.36
CA TYR A 81 -10.82 -5.21 11.71
C TYR A 81 -10.80 -5.53 13.21
N THR A 82 -10.50 -6.78 13.54
CA THR A 82 -10.48 -7.30 14.92
C THR A 82 -9.14 -7.98 15.23
N ASP A 83 -8.91 -8.26 16.50
CA ASP A 83 -7.87 -9.17 17.01
C ASP A 83 -8.44 -10.54 17.44
N ASP A 84 -9.66 -10.86 17.00
CA ASP A 84 -10.31 -12.13 17.30
C ASP A 84 -9.56 -13.30 16.62
N PRO A 85 -9.26 -14.40 17.33
CA PRO A 85 -8.66 -15.60 16.75
C PRO A 85 -9.46 -16.20 15.58
N ALA A 86 -10.75 -15.88 15.42
CA ALA A 86 -11.54 -16.28 14.26
C ALA A 86 -11.14 -15.51 12.98
N ASN A 87 -10.65 -14.27 13.12
CA ASN A 87 -10.25 -13.42 12.00
C ASN A 87 -8.75 -13.50 11.69
N SER A 88 -7.90 -13.83 12.67
CA SER A 88 -6.48 -14.07 12.41
C SER A 88 -5.84 -15.08 13.36
N TYR A 89 -5.10 -16.03 12.81
CA TYR A 89 -4.42 -17.07 13.57
C TYR A 89 -3.28 -17.70 12.77
N VAL A 90 -2.38 -18.38 13.48
CA VAL A 90 -1.33 -19.20 12.86
C VAL A 90 -1.75 -20.66 12.93
N ALA A 91 -1.74 -21.34 11.78
CA ALA A 91 -1.97 -22.78 11.67
C ALA A 91 -1.29 -23.32 10.41
N ASP A 92 -0.77 -24.55 10.50
CA ASP A 92 -0.10 -25.26 9.39
C ASP A 92 1.08 -24.48 8.77
N GLY A 93 1.85 -23.75 9.60
CA GLY A 93 2.99 -22.94 9.14
C GLY A 93 2.57 -21.72 8.31
N MET A 94 1.35 -21.20 8.52
CA MET A 94 0.81 -20.08 7.77
C MET A 94 0.04 -19.13 8.69
N LEU A 95 0.13 -17.83 8.40
CA LEU A 95 -0.82 -16.85 8.87
C LEU A 95 -2.12 -16.97 8.07
N HIS A 96 -3.23 -17.15 8.77
CA HIS A 96 -4.58 -17.07 8.22
C HIS A 96 -5.16 -15.70 8.56
N ILE A 97 -5.64 -14.99 7.54
CA ILE A 97 -6.48 -13.79 7.69
C ILE A 97 -7.82 -14.15 7.08
N VAL A 98 -8.87 -14.13 7.90
CA VAL A 98 -10.19 -14.66 7.54
C VAL A 98 -11.22 -13.55 7.66
N ALA A 99 -11.84 -13.23 6.54
CA ALA A 99 -13.03 -12.39 6.51
C ALA A 99 -14.27 -13.25 6.80
N LEU A 100 -15.12 -12.80 7.72
CA LEU A 100 -16.33 -13.50 8.17
C LEU A 100 -17.54 -12.56 8.15
N PRO A 101 -18.77 -13.08 8.00
CA PRO A 101 -19.97 -12.32 8.34
C PRO A 101 -19.90 -11.88 9.80
N ALA A 102 -20.30 -10.64 10.08
CA ALA A 102 -20.43 -10.16 11.45
C ALA A 102 -21.77 -10.64 12.06
N ASP A 103 -21.83 -10.61 13.38
CA ASP A 103 -23.07 -10.90 14.12
C ASP A 103 -24.17 -9.87 13.81
N GLU A 104 -25.43 -10.27 14.01
CA GLU A 104 -26.57 -9.39 13.83
C GLU A 104 -26.47 -8.16 14.74
N GLY A 105 -26.59 -6.97 14.15
CA GLY A 105 -26.48 -5.70 14.87
C GLY A 105 -25.06 -5.13 15.00
N ALA A 106 -24.05 -5.78 14.42
CA ALA A 106 -22.71 -5.20 14.32
C ALA A 106 -22.68 -3.90 13.49
N GLU A 107 -21.65 -3.06 13.73
CA GLU A 107 -21.47 -1.77 13.02
C GLU A 107 -21.30 -1.95 11.51
N LYS A 108 -20.67 -3.06 11.12
CA LYS A 108 -20.39 -3.42 9.74
C LYS A 108 -20.84 -4.87 9.49
N PRO A 109 -21.21 -5.22 8.25
CA PRO A 109 -21.70 -6.57 7.93
C PRO A 109 -20.62 -7.66 7.96
N TYR A 110 -19.34 -7.29 8.03
CA TYR A 110 -18.22 -8.26 8.03
C TYR A 110 -17.21 -7.96 9.14
N THR A 111 -16.45 -8.97 9.52
CA THR A 111 -15.21 -8.85 10.30
C THR A 111 -14.03 -9.37 9.49
N SER A 112 -12.83 -8.86 9.76
CA SER A 112 -11.57 -9.32 9.16
C SER A 112 -10.40 -8.97 10.09
N ALA A 113 -9.16 -9.12 9.62
CA ALA A 113 -7.97 -8.68 10.34
C ALA A 113 -7.05 -7.83 9.44
N ARG A 114 -6.39 -6.85 10.07
CA ARG A 114 -5.33 -6.04 9.46
C ARG A 114 -4.15 -6.02 10.41
N LEU A 115 -3.00 -6.47 9.91
CA LEU A 115 -1.75 -6.50 10.67
C LEU A 115 -0.72 -5.56 10.06
N ASN A 116 0.08 -4.92 10.90
CA ASN A 116 1.17 -4.05 10.46
C ASN A 116 2.43 -4.25 11.32
N THR A 117 3.59 -3.89 10.77
CA THR A 117 4.89 -4.01 11.42
C THR A 117 5.42 -2.66 11.91
N ARG A 118 4.57 -1.63 12.02
CA ARG A 118 5.00 -0.26 12.35
C ARG A 118 5.73 -0.23 13.69
N TYR A 119 6.95 0.32 13.70
CA TYR A 119 7.87 0.36 14.86
C TYR A 119 8.36 -1.02 15.35
N LYS A 120 8.19 -2.08 14.57
CA LYS A 120 8.62 -3.46 14.88
C LYS A 120 9.55 -4.00 13.79
N GLY A 121 9.15 -3.84 12.54
CA GLY A 121 9.95 -4.14 11.35
C GLY A 121 9.65 -3.09 10.28
N ASP A 122 10.52 -2.08 10.20
CA ASP A 122 10.44 -1.04 9.19
C ASP A 122 11.80 -0.83 8.51
N PHE A 123 11.76 -0.71 7.18
CA PHE A 123 12.93 -0.89 6.35
C PHE A 123 13.03 0.24 5.34
N LYS A 124 14.26 0.73 5.14
CA LYS A 124 14.60 1.64 4.07
C LYS A 124 15.39 0.86 3.02
N TYR A 125 14.78 0.68 1.85
CA TYR A 125 15.26 -0.19 0.78
C TYR A 125 15.26 -1.67 1.17
N GLY A 126 15.34 -2.54 0.16
CA GLY A 126 15.33 -3.98 0.35
C GLY A 126 14.54 -4.69 -0.74
N ARG A 127 14.47 -6.00 -0.58
CA ARG A 127 13.59 -6.89 -1.32
C ARG A 127 12.55 -7.43 -0.36
N PHE A 128 11.28 -7.28 -0.70
CA PHE A 128 10.14 -7.70 0.12
C PHE A 128 9.39 -8.78 -0.63
N GLU A 129 9.16 -9.90 0.03
CA GLU A 129 8.49 -11.06 -0.56
C GLU A 129 7.40 -11.56 0.38
N MET A 130 6.33 -12.05 -0.22
CA MET A 130 5.27 -12.76 0.47
C MET A 130 4.85 -13.94 -0.40
N ARG A 131 4.70 -15.11 0.22
CA ARG A 131 4.04 -16.26 -0.39
C ARG A 131 2.66 -16.44 0.24
N ALA A 132 1.61 -16.17 -0.53
CA ALA A 132 0.23 -16.26 -0.04
C ALA A 132 -0.68 -16.98 -1.04
N LYS A 133 -1.76 -17.55 -0.51
CA LYS A 133 -2.92 -17.97 -1.30
C LYS A 133 -4.06 -16.98 -1.01
N LEU A 134 -4.57 -16.36 -2.06
CA LEU A 134 -5.60 -15.33 -1.92
C LEU A 134 -7.00 -15.96 -1.82
N PRO A 135 -7.94 -15.32 -1.09
CA PRO A 135 -9.35 -15.69 -1.15
C PRO A 135 -9.92 -15.41 -2.55
N SER A 136 -11.07 -16.00 -2.83
CA SER A 136 -11.85 -15.72 -4.03
C SER A 136 -13.28 -15.36 -3.64
N GLY A 137 -13.81 -14.29 -4.22
CA GLY A 137 -15.20 -13.89 -4.01
C GLY A 137 -15.41 -12.41 -4.35
N GLN A 138 -16.62 -12.05 -4.76
CA GLN A 138 -16.94 -10.65 -4.99
C GLN A 138 -16.82 -9.87 -3.68
N GLY A 139 -16.05 -8.77 -3.71
CA GLY A 139 -15.88 -7.88 -2.56
C GLY A 139 -14.77 -8.29 -1.59
N SER A 140 -14.13 -9.45 -1.78
CA SER A 140 -12.87 -9.73 -1.10
C SER A 140 -11.77 -8.86 -1.70
N TRP A 141 -11.01 -8.16 -0.86
CA TRP A 141 -9.89 -7.32 -1.30
C TRP A 141 -8.66 -7.61 -0.41
N PRO A 142 -7.92 -8.70 -0.67
CA PRO A 142 -6.68 -8.97 0.03
C PRO A 142 -5.58 -8.01 -0.45
N ALA A 143 -4.80 -7.47 0.48
CA ALA A 143 -3.71 -6.55 0.18
C ALA A 143 -2.43 -6.91 0.95
N PHE A 144 -1.29 -6.83 0.27
CA PHE A 144 0.04 -6.82 0.86
C PHE A 144 0.77 -5.57 0.37
N TRP A 145 0.97 -4.64 1.28
CA TRP A 145 1.32 -3.26 0.96
C TRP A 145 2.12 -2.61 2.09
N MET A 146 2.68 -1.44 1.83
CA MET A 146 3.59 -0.75 2.72
C MET A 146 3.22 0.73 2.89
N LEU A 147 3.32 1.20 4.13
CA LEU A 147 3.26 2.61 4.50
C LEU A 147 4.55 3.05 5.20
N PRO A 148 4.89 4.35 5.14
CA PRO A 148 6.02 4.88 5.90
C PRO A 148 5.73 4.85 7.41
N THR A 149 6.73 4.46 8.21
CA THR A 149 6.66 4.57 9.68
C THR A 149 6.35 6.00 10.14
N ASN A 150 6.97 6.98 9.46
CA ASN A 150 6.87 8.41 9.75
C ASN A 150 6.40 9.19 8.52
N TYR A 151 5.41 10.05 8.70
CA TYR A 151 4.83 10.88 7.64
C TYR A 151 5.63 12.17 7.39
N VAL A 152 6.91 12.02 7.01
CA VAL A 152 7.88 13.13 6.89
C VAL A 152 7.45 14.18 5.85
N TYR A 153 6.74 13.78 4.80
CA TYR A 153 6.29 14.66 3.72
C TYR A 153 4.83 15.12 3.88
N GLY A 154 4.23 14.89 5.05
CA GLY A 154 2.83 15.15 5.37
C GLY A 154 1.97 13.90 5.34
N GLY A 155 0.67 14.04 5.66
CA GLY A 155 -0.28 12.93 5.65
C GLY A 155 -0.42 12.26 4.28
N TRP A 156 -1.11 11.13 4.24
CA TRP A 156 -1.41 10.42 2.99
C TRP A 156 -2.06 11.37 1.95
N PRO A 157 -1.65 11.32 0.66
CA PRO A 157 -0.70 10.37 0.05
C PRO A 157 0.76 10.86 0.03
N LYS A 158 1.06 12.04 0.61
CA LYS A 158 2.34 12.74 0.37
C LYS A 158 3.58 11.98 0.83
N SER A 159 3.45 11.17 1.88
CA SER A 159 4.57 10.37 2.40
C SER A 159 4.75 9.01 1.71
N GLY A 160 3.88 8.67 0.75
CA GLY A 160 3.99 7.47 -0.07
C GLY A 160 3.23 6.26 0.48
N GLU A 161 2.99 5.33 -0.43
CA GLU A 161 2.36 4.02 -0.28
C GLU A 161 2.94 3.12 -1.37
N ILE A 162 3.19 1.85 -1.06
CA ILE A 162 3.66 0.85 -2.04
C ILE A 162 2.75 -0.37 -1.92
N ASP A 163 1.92 -0.57 -2.93
CA ASP A 163 1.05 -1.75 -3.04
C ASP A 163 1.79 -2.85 -3.80
N ILE A 164 2.25 -3.87 -3.08
CA ILE A 164 2.99 -5.00 -3.66
C ILE A 164 2.01 -5.98 -4.32
N MET A 165 0.86 -6.21 -3.70
CA MET A 165 -0.22 -7.04 -4.23
C MET A 165 -1.57 -6.56 -3.72
N GLU A 166 -2.52 -6.40 -4.63
CA GLU A 166 -3.95 -6.21 -4.40
C GLU A 166 -4.75 -7.04 -5.43
N ALA A 167 -5.93 -7.55 -5.06
CA ALA A 167 -6.77 -8.37 -5.94
C ALA A 167 -8.28 -8.18 -5.73
#